data_AF-A0AAP0PWU1-F1
#
_entry.id   AF-A0AAP0PWU1-F1
#
_cell.length_a   1.000
_cell.length_b   1.000
_cell.length_c   1.000
_cell.angle_alpha   90.00
_cell.angle_beta   90.00
_cell.angle_gamma   90.00
#
_symmetry.space_group_name_H-M   'P 1'
#
loop_
_entity.id
_entity.type
_entity.pdbx_description
1 polymer ?
#
loop_
_entity_poly.entity_id
_entity_poly.type
_entity_poly.pdbx_seq_one_letter_code
_entity_poly.pdbx_strand_id
1 'polypeptide(L)'
;MREISVMKSLKGHPNVVSLLAHTILDMGRTKEAFLVMEFVRSHLVNVLERKGAGYFEEKHVLTIFERRMQCGFCHALCRSPPVAHR
;
A
#
# COMPACT_ATOMS: atom_id res chain seq x y z
N MET A 1 1.99 -1.12 16.97
CA MET A 1 0.54 -1.05 16.61
C MET A 1 0.16 0.15 15.72
N ARG A 2 1.09 1.01 15.28
CA ARG A 2 0.78 2.16 14.41
C ARG A 2 0.34 1.74 13.00
N GLU A 3 1.00 0.74 12.42
CA GLU A 3 0.72 0.24 11.06
C GLU A 3 -0.72 -0.29 10.90
N ILE A 4 -1.18 -1.15 11.81
CA ILE A 4 -2.57 -1.66 11.82
C ILE A 4 -3.58 -0.52 11.92
N SER A 5 -3.30 0.49 12.75
CA SER A 5 -4.18 1.65 12.90
C SER A 5 -4.27 2.46 11.61
N VAL A 6 -3.13 2.70 10.95
CA VAL A 6 -3.05 3.38 9.65
C VAL A 6 -3.83 2.58 8.59
N MET A 7 -3.63 1.27 8.49
CA MET A 7 -4.34 0.44 7.51
C MET A 7 -5.86 0.41 7.75
N LYS A 8 -6.32 0.32 9.00
CA LYS A 8 -7.75 0.43 9.33
C LYS A 8 -8.33 1.77 8.91
N SER A 9 -7.55 2.83 9.09
CA SER A 9 -7.95 4.19 8.77
C SER A 9 -8.07 4.42 7.25
N LEU A 10 -7.29 3.71 6.45
CA LEU A 10 -7.24 3.79 4.97
C LEU A 10 -8.20 2.81 4.28
N LYS A 11 -8.99 2.04 5.05
CA LYS A 11 -9.91 1.04 4.52
C LYS A 11 -10.92 1.70 3.56
N GLY A 12 -11.07 1.12 2.37
CA GLY A 12 -11.99 1.60 1.33
C GLY A 12 -11.40 2.61 0.36
N HIS A 13 -10.13 3.01 0.51
CA HIS A 13 -9.47 3.85 -0.47
C HIS A 13 -9.16 3.02 -1.74
N PRO A 14 -9.60 3.41 -2.95
CA PRO A 14 -9.57 2.58 -4.16
C PRO A 14 -8.17 2.20 -4.64
N ASN A 15 -7.14 2.84 -4.10
CA ASN A 15 -5.76 2.64 -4.48
C ASN A 15 -4.88 2.09 -3.35
N VAL A 16 -5.39 1.96 -2.11
CA VAL A 16 -4.65 1.38 -0.97
C VAL A 16 -5.18 -0.04 -0.74
N VAL A 17 -4.28 -1.00 -0.54
CA VAL A 17 -4.65 -2.38 -0.21
C VAL A 17 -5.40 -2.41 1.11
N SER A 18 -6.58 -3.04 1.12
CA SER A 18 -7.41 -3.12 2.31
C SER A 18 -6.91 -4.21 3.27
N LEU A 19 -6.88 -3.88 4.57
CA LEU A 19 -6.73 -4.85 5.65
C LEU A 19 -8.06 -5.59 5.87
N LEU A 20 -8.04 -6.91 5.71
CA LEU A 20 -9.20 -7.79 5.89
C LEU A 20 -9.29 -8.30 7.33
N ALA A 21 -8.19 -8.79 7.89
CA ALA A 21 -8.12 -9.28 9.27
C ALA A 21 -6.71 -9.09 9.85
N HIS A 22 -6.59 -9.10 11.17
CA HIS A 22 -5.30 -9.09 11.86
C HIS A 22 -5.41 -9.82 13.19
N THR A 23 -4.31 -10.40 13.64
CA THR A 23 -4.16 -10.91 15.02
C THR A 23 -2.74 -10.68 15.50
N ILE A 24 -2.56 -10.60 16.82
CA ILE A 24 -1.25 -10.53 17.46
C ILE A 24 -1.20 -11.67 18.46
N LEU A 25 -0.29 -12.61 18.25
CA LEU A 25 -0.05 -13.74 19.15
C LEU A 25 1.11 -13.41 20.07
N ASP A 26 0.89 -13.56 21.37
CA ASP A 26 1.94 -13.45 22.37
C ASP A 26 2.58 -14.83 22.59
N MET A 27 3.81 -14.99 22.12
CA MET A 27 4.60 -16.22 22.23
C MET A 27 5.52 -16.18 23.45
N GLY A 28 5.25 -15.30 24.42
CA GLY A 28 6.01 -15.12 25.66
C GLY A 28 7.25 -14.28 25.47
N ARG A 29 8.27 -14.78 24.75
CA ARG A 29 9.51 -14.03 24.45
C ARG A 29 9.38 -13.15 23.21
N THR A 30 8.49 -13.49 22.30
CA THR A 30 8.27 -12.78 21.04
C THR A 30 6.78 -12.55 20.82
N LYS A 31 6.45 -11.55 20.00
CA LYS A 31 5.09 -11.30 19.55
C LYS A 31 5.04 -11.45 18.05
N GLU A 32 4.10 -12.23 17.55
CA GLU A 32 3.88 -12.41 16.12
C GLU A 32 2.63 -11.66 15.69
N ALA A 33 2.75 -10.83 14.66
CA ALA A 33 1.63 -10.09 14.10
C ALA A 33 1.27 -10.66 12.72
N PHE A 34 0.04 -11.10 12.58
CA PHE A 34 -0.50 -11.59 11.32
C PHE A 34 -1.44 -10.55 10.72
N LEU A 35 -1.24 -10.25 9.43
CA LEU A 35 -2.02 -9.28 8.67
C LEU A 35 -2.57 -9.98 7.42
N VAL A 36 -3.89 -10.03 7.30
CA VAL A 36 -4.58 -10.54 6.12
C VAL A 36 -5.04 -9.35 5.29
N MET A 37 -4.60 -9.31 4.04
CA MET A 37 -4.81 -8.20 3.11
C MET A 37 -5.37 -8.68 1.78
N GLU A 38 -5.89 -7.76 0.98
CA GLU A 38 -6.29 -8.07 -0.40
C GLU A 38 -5.10 -8.53 -1.24
N PHE A 39 -5.31 -9.58 -2.02
CA PHE A 39 -4.29 -10.11 -2.90
C PHE A 39 -4.25 -9.32 -4.21
N VAL A 40 -3.11 -8.66 -4.47
CA VAL A 40 -2.82 -7.99 -5.74
C VAL A 40 -1.92 -8.91 -6.56
N ARG A 41 -2.36 -9.26 -7.78
CA ARG A 41 -1.73 -10.30 -8.61
C ARG A 41 -0.28 -10.02 -9.01
N SER A 42 0.13 -8.75 -9.08
CA SER A 42 1.47 -8.38 -9.54
C SER A 42 1.96 -7.08 -8.94
N HIS A 43 3.25 -7.03 -8.61
CA HIS A 43 3.94 -5.80 -8.29
C HIS A 43 4.25 -4.99 -9.55
N LEU A 44 4.34 -3.66 -9.40
CA LEU A 44 4.72 -2.78 -10.50
C LEU A 44 6.09 -3.15 -11.09
N VAL A 45 7.05 -3.57 -10.25
CA VAL A 45 8.38 -4.02 -10.69
C VAL A 45 8.28 -5.15 -11.71
N ASN A 46 7.42 -6.14 -11.47
CA ASN A 46 7.21 -7.25 -12.40
C ASN A 46 6.63 -6.77 -13.75
N VAL A 47 5.82 -5.70 -13.75
CA VAL A 47 5.29 -5.10 -14.98
C VAL A 47 6.39 -4.35 -15.73
N LEU A 48 7.28 -3.66 -15.02
CA LEU A 48 8.43 -2.99 -15.60
C LEU A 48 9.41 -4.01 -16.22
N GLU A 49 9.72 -5.08 -15.50
CA GLU A 49 10.65 -6.13 -15.96
C GLU A 49 10.13 -6.89 -17.19
N ARG A 50 8.83 -7.22 -17.23
CA ARG A 50 8.21 -7.90 -18.39
C ARG A 50 8.31 -7.11 -19.68
N LYS A 51 8.50 -5.80 -19.60
CA LYS A 51 8.64 -4.94 -20.78
C LYS A 51 10.07 -4.89 -21.33
N GLY A 52 11.05 -5.41 -20.59
CA GLY A 52 12.45 -5.48 -21.02
C GLY A 52 13.01 -4.09 -21.33
N ALA A 53 13.66 -3.95 -22.49
CA ALA A 53 14.24 -2.68 -22.96
C ALA A 53 13.22 -1.70 -23.60
N GLY A 54 11.93 -2.01 -23.57
CA GLY A 54 10.89 -1.17 -24.15
C GLY A 54 10.52 0.04 -23.28
N TYR A 55 10.15 1.15 -23.91
CA TYR A 55 9.72 2.37 -23.22
C TYR A 55 8.22 2.34 -22.87
N PHE A 56 7.82 3.04 -21.80
CA PHE A 56 6.42 3.36 -21.53
C PHE A 56 6.05 4.67 -22.19
N GLU A 57 4.87 4.70 -22.81
CA GLU A 57 4.28 5.95 -23.26
C GLU A 57 4.01 6.85 -22.05
N GLU A 58 4.20 8.15 -22.23
CA GLU A 58 4.05 9.15 -21.18
C GLU A 58 2.68 9.05 -20.47
N LYS A 59 1.61 8.83 -21.23
CA LYS A 59 0.24 8.66 -20.69
C LYS A 59 0.13 7.50 -19.70
N HIS A 60 0.83 6.39 -19.97
CA HIS A 60 0.83 5.24 -19.08
C HIS A 60 1.64 5.52 -17.80
N VAL A 61 2.76 6.23 -17.93
CA VAL A 61 3.56 6.65 -16.77
C VAL A 61 2.76 7.62 -15.90
N LEU A 62 2.11 8.62 -16.50
CA LEU A 62 1.25 9.58 -15.80
C LEU A 62 0.14 8.86 -15.04
N THR A 63 -0.54 7.89 -15.66
CA THR A 63 -1.60 7.11 -14.99
C THR A 63 -1.09 6.38 -13.74
N ILE A 64 0.12 5.81 -13.80
CA ILE A 64 0.75 5.15 -12.64
C ILE A 64 1.08 6.17 -11.55
N PHE A 65 1.65 7.31 -11.93
CA PHE A 65 2.01 8.39 -11.01
C PHE A 65 0.78 9.02 -10.35
N GLU A 66 -0.24 9.38 -11.11
CA GLU A 66 -1.48 9.97 -10.61
C GLU A 66 -2.17 9.04 -9.62
N ARG A 67 -2.24 7.73 -9.95
CA ARG A 67 -2.75 6.73 -9.00
C ARG A 67 -1.93 6.68 -7.72
N ARG A 68 -0.59 6.71 -7.81
CA ARG A 68 0.29 6.71 -6.62
C ARG A 68 0.13 7.97 -5.78
N MET A 69 0.03 9.13 -6.42
CA MET A 69 -0.07 10.45 -5.79
C MET A 69 -1.43 10.65 -5.10
N GLN A 70 -2.54 10.29 -5.77
CA GLN A 70 -3.89 10.33 -5.20
C GLN A 70 -4.04 9.36 -4.03
N CYS A 71 -3.38 8.20 -4.12
CA CYS A 71 -3.48 7.11 -3.16
C CYS A 71 -2.69 7.29 -1.86
N GLY A 72 -1.37 7.44 -2.00
CA GLY A 72 -0.45 7.11 -0.92
C GLY A 72 0.14 8.32 -0.25
N PHE A 73 0.18 9.46 -0.95
CA PHE A 73 0.87 10.66 -0.47
C PHE A 73 -0.13 11.70 0.03
N CYS A 74 -1.08 12.13 -0.80
CA CYS A 74 -2.05 13.15 -0.42
C CYS A 74 -3.02 12.67 0.67
N HIS A 75 -3.62 11.49 0.52
CA HIS A 75 -4.58 11.00 1.52
C HIS A 75 -3.92 10.67 2.87
N ALA A 76 -2.64 10.28 2.89
CA ALA A 76 -1.92 10.02 4.12
C ALA A 76 -1.46 11.32 4.83
N LEU A 77 -1.02 12.33 4.06
CA LEU A 77 -0.54 13.62 4.58
C LEU A 77 -1.65 14.63 4.91
N CYS A 78 -2.84 14.50 4.32
CA CYS A 78 -4.00 15.35 4.66
C CYS A 78 -4.79 14.85 5.88
N ARG A 79 -4.28 13.86 6.63
CA ARG A 79 -4.88 13.39 7.89
C ARG A 79 -4.28 14.11 9.08
N SER A 80 -5.02 14.15 10.18
CA SER A 80 -4.56 14.65 11.47
C SER A 80 -4.45 13.47 12.46
N PRO A 81 -3.23 13.07 12.89
CA PRO A 81 -1.92 13.56 12.45
C PRO A 81 -1.51 13.02 11.06
N PRO A 82 -0.67 13.77 10.30
CA PRO A 82 -0.23 13.34 8.98
C PRO A 82 0.59 12.05 9.08
N VAL A 83 0.28 11.10 8.20
CA VAL A 83 0.97 9.82 8.12
C VAL A 83 1.98 9.90 6.99
N ALA A 84 3.26 10.10 7.34
CA ALA A 84 4.35 9.83 6.42
C ALA A 84 4.54 8.31 6.29
N HIS A 85 4.81 7.83 5.08
CA HIS A 85 5.03 6.41 4.81
C HIS A 85 6.34 5.86 5.42
N ARG A 86 7.28 6.73 5.83
CA ARG A 86 8.61 6.32 6.32
C ARG A 86 8.55 5.41 7.54
#